data_AF-A0A372FXE4-F1
#
_entry.id   AF-A0A372FXE4-F1
#
_cell.length_a   1.000
_cell.length_b   1.000
_cell.length_c   1.000
_cell.angle_alpha   90.00
_cell.angle_beta   90.00
_cell.angle_gamma   90.00
#
_symmetry.space_group_name_H-M   'P 1'
#
loop_
_entity.id
_entity.type
_entity.pdbx_description
1 polymer ?
#
loop_
_entity_poly.entity_id
_entity_poly.type
_entity_poly.pdbx_seq_one_letter_code
_entity_poly.pdbx_strand_id
1 'polypeptide(L)'
;MSVRRWLAGAGVVALAVPTAACGDAAPDAATPDATGTPAASATSVAPSPTESSPSPTTANPPILSGDRQVTIVRIDSFESGLSLTDERLVEVVGDKGRQLFVPTPVDGQTFLIRSYRGAGGGPGTGEPVCWQVQNPGNSKPLVVQGAECRESEPRQLFTIAPNPENAEAFLISNNSAFLRNSQNNGLIMEELGDAAPTDSFRFNDNGPAPSSL
;
A
#
# COMPACT_ATOMS: atom_id res chain seq x y z
N MET A 1 -41.89 2.64 -27.27
CA MET A 1 -41.29 3.78 -28.00
C MET A 1 -39.78 3.70 -27.78
N SER A 2 -38.97 3.04 -28.62
CA SER A 2 -38.25 3.62 -29.79
C SER A 2 -38.19 5.14 -29.74
N VAL A 3 -37.03 5.82 -29.77
CA VAL A 3 -35.96 5.74 -30.79
C VAL A 3 -34.58 6.12 -30.23
N ARG A 4 -33.55 5.50 -30.82
CA ARG A 4 -32.09 5.75 -30.76
C ARG A 4 -31.68 7.20 -31.07
N ARG A 5 -30.45 7.60 -30.68
CA ARG A 5 -29.37 7.95 -31.65
C ARG A 5 -28.01 8.24 -31.00
N TRP A 6 -26.98 7.75 -31.70
CA TRP A 6 -25.53 7.85 -31.48
C TRP A 6 -24.95 9.16 -32.02
N LEU A 7 -23.77 9.58 -31.53
CA LEU A 7 -22.72 10.17 -32.37
C LEU A 7 -21.34 9.72 -31.90
N ALA A 8 -20.57 9.20 -32.86
CA ALA A 8 -19.16 8.84 -32.77
C ALA A 8 -18.29 10.09 -32.97
N GLY A 9 -17.12 10.12 -32.32
CA GLY A 9 -16.07 11.11 -32.57
C GLY A 9 -14.72 10.40 -32.62
N ALA A 10 -14.20 10.21 -33.83
CA ALA A 10 -12.83 9.77 -34.08
C ALA A 10 -11.92 11.00 -34.17
N GLY A 11 -10.83 11.02 -33.41
CA GLY A 11 -9.80 12.05 -33.47
C GLY A 11 -8.43 11.40 -33.57
N VAL A 12 -7.86 11.38 -34.77
CA VAL A 12 -6.46 11.04 -35.05
C VAL A 12 -5.66 12.34 -35.03
N VAL A 13 -4.57 12.41 -34.25
CA VAL A 13 -3.52 13.42 -34.43
C VAL A 13 -2.17 12.73 -34.39
N ALA A 14 -1.34 13.08 -35.38
CA ALA A 14 -0.07 12.49 -35.74
C ALA A 14 1.12 13.17 -35.04
N LEU A 15 2.15 12.34 -34.76
CA LEU A 15 3.60 12.54 -34.79
C LEU A 15 4.21 13.95 -34.71
N ALA A 16 5.15 14.11 -33.76
CA ALA A 16 6.42 14.79 -34.01
C ALA A 16 7.53 14.21 -33.11
N VAL A 17 8.61 13.74 -33.72
CA VAL A 17 9.92 13.46 -33.11
C VAL A 17 10.82 14.68 -33.39
N PRO A 18 11.70 15.06 -32.45
CA PRO A 18 13.07 15.27 -32.89
C PRO A 18 14.14 14.71 -31.93
N THR A 19 15.19 14.24 -32.59
CA THR A 19 16.53 13.85 -32.12
C THR A 19 17.39 15.07 -31.75
N ALA A 20 18.25 14.95 -30.72
CA ALA A 20 19.54 15.66 -30.52
C ALA A 20 19.97 15.50 -29.04
N ALA A 21 21.22 15.36 -28.61
CA ALA A 21 22.52 15.32 -29.28
C ALA A 21 23.54 14.66 -28.34
N CYS A 22 24.54 13.99 -28.91
CA CYS A 22 25.78 13.59 -28.25
C CYS A 22 26.74 14.80 -28.14
N GLY A 23 27.62 14.79 -27.14
CA GLY A 23 28.79 15.67 -27.04
C GLY A 23 29.29 15.76 -25.60
N ASP A 24 30.16 14.86 -25.15
CA ASP A 24 31.64 14.94 -25.15
C ASP A 24 32.23 16.08 -24.31
N ALA A 25 32.88 15.72 -23.20
CA ALA A 25 34.02 16.43 -22.60
C ALA A 25 34.65 15.59 -21.47
N ALA A 26 35.67 14.80 -21.81
CA ALA A 26 36.88 14.67 -21.00
C ALA A 26 37.94 15.64 -21.60
N PRO A 27 39.14 15.88 -21.02
CA PRO A 27 39.77 15.34 -19.81
C PRO A 27 40.32 16.47 -18.89
N ASP A 28 40.93 16.16 -17.74
CA ASP A 28 42.38 16.41 -17.58
C ASP A 28 42.94 15.81 -16.28
N ALA A 29 44.20 15.41 -16.36
CA ALA A 29 45.00 14.77 -15.34
C ALA A 29 45.83 15.78 -14.54
N ALA A 30 46.09 15.49 -13.26
CA ALA A 30 47.36 15.84 -12.61
C ALA A 30 47.56 15.06 -11.28
N THR A 31 48.65 14.31 -11.23
CA THR A 31 49.43 13.83 -10.06
C THR A 31 50.89 14.26 -10.38
N PRO A 32 51.88 14.44 -9.48
CA PRO A 32 52.09 14.04 -8.07
C PRO A 32 52.44 15.30 -7.19
N ASP A 33 52.99 15.31 -5.97
CA ASP A 33 54.01 14.50 -5.31
C ASP A 33 54.10 14.79 -3.80
N ALA A 34 54.82 13.92 -3.11
CA ALA A 34 54.95 13.73 -1.68
C ALA A 34 55.71 14.81 -0.90
N THR A 35 55.48 14.87 0.42
CA THR A 35 56.49 14.62 1.49
C THR A 35 56.12 15.39 2.76
N GLY A 36 55.93 14.67 3.87
CA GLY A 36 55.80 15.25 5.21
C GLY A 36 55.47 14.21 6.28
N THR A 37 56.50 13.66 6.93
CA THR A 37 56.46 12.94 8.22
C THR A 37 57.35 13.77 9.15
N PRO A 38 56.96 14.09 10.41
CA PRO A 38 57.05 13.10 11.48
C PRO A 38 56.11 13.22 12.71
N ALA A 39 56.13 12.12 13.46
CA ALA A 39 56.03 12.00 14.93
C ALA A 39 54.66 12.03 15.64
N ALA A 40 54.20 10.82 15.97
CA ALA A 40 53.79 10.35 17.29
C ALA A 40 52.96 11.26 18.22
N SER A 41 51.72 10.83 18.47
CA SER A 41 51.15 10.75 19.82
C SER A 41 50.11 9.64 19.87
N ALA A 42 50.32 8.71 20.79
CA ALA A 42 49.42 7.60 21.06
C ALA A 42 48.16 8.11 21.74
N THR A 43 47.01 7.89 21.11
CA THR A 43 45.71 7.97 21.78
C THR A 43 44.98 6.65 21.52
N SER A 44 44.78 5.90 22.59
CA SER A 44 44.00 4.67 22.65
C SER A 44 42.57 4.94 22.18
N VAL A 45 42.24 4.54 20.95
CA VAL A 45 40.86 4.55 20.45
C VAL A 45 40.20 3.28 20.95
N ALA A 46 39.25 3.44 21.88
CA ALA A 46 38.37 2.35 22.29
C ALA A 46 37.69 1.73 21.06
N PRO A 47 37.45 0.40 21.02
CA PRO A 47 36.68 -0.18 19.93
C PRO A 47 35.30 0.47 19.94
N SER A 48 35.03 1.25 18.89
CA SER A 48 33.69 1.72 18.58
C SER A 48 32.80 0.48 18.50
N PRO A 49 31.64 0.44 19.20
CA PRO A 49 30.72 -0.65 18.98
C PRO A 49 30.35 -0.60 17.49
N THR A 50 30.73 -1.65 16.76
CA THR A 50 30.12 -1.97 15.47
C THR A 50 28.62 -2.01 15.74
N GLU A 51 27.90 -0.97 15.32
CA GLU A 51 26.45 -1.04 15.21
C GLU A 51 26.18 -2.23 14.30
N SER A 52 25.75 -3.32 14.91
CA SER A 52 25.18 -4.44 14.19
C SER A 52 24.07 -3.87 13.33
N SER A 53 24.33 -3.75 12.04
CA SER A 53 23.30 -3.52 11.03
C SER A 53 22.17 -4.51 11.37
N PRO A 54 20.94 -4.05 11.63
CA PRO A 54 19.86 -4.96 11.93
C PRO A 54 19.74 -5.92 10.75
N SER A 55 19.93 -7.21 11.03
CA SER A 55 19.48 -8.27 10.14
C SER A 55 18.03 -7.94 9.76
N PRO A 56 17.63 -8.03 8.47
CA PRO A 56 16.23 -7.83 8.11
C PRO A 56 15.43 -8.97 8.74
N THR A 57 14.94 -8.76 9.95
CA THR A 57 14.00 -9.67 10.57
C THR A 57 12.74 -9.56 9.72
N THR A 58 12.42 -10.65 9.04
CA THR A 58 11.18 -10.96 8.30
C THR A 58 9.92 -10.88 9.18
N ALA A 59 9.97 -10.18 10.31
CA ALA A 59 8.85 -9.97 11.19
C ALA A 59 8.01 -8.82 10.66
N ASN A 60 6.72 -9.07 10.50
CA ASN A 60 5.76 -8.03 10.20
C ASN A 60 5.82 -6.92 11.27
N PRO A 61 5.63 -5.64 10.91
CA PRO A 61 5.56 -4.57 11.88
C PRO A 61 4.42 -4.85 12.88
N PRO A 62 4.53 -4.36 14.14
CA PRO A 62 3.56 -4.67 15.20
C PRO A 62 2.09 -4.35 14.84
N ILE A 63 1.88 -3.35 13.98
CA ILE A 63 0.57 -2.93 13.51
C ILE A 63 -0.13 -3.97 12.61
N LEU A 64 0.63 -4.95 12.10
CA LEU A 64 0.16 -6.07 11.27
C LEU A 64 0.22 -7.41 12.02
N SER A 65 0.30 -7.41 13.35
CA SER A 65 0.39 -8.66 14.14
C SER A 65 -0.94 -9.40 14.27
N GLY A 66 -2.07 -8.75 13.97
CA GLY A 66 -3.41 -9.23 14.30
C GLY A 66 -3.90 -8.83 15.69
N ASP A 67 -3.03 -8.28 16.55
CA ASP A 67 -3.38 -7.84 17.91
C ASP A 67 -3.70 -6.34 17.97
N ARG A 68 -3.56 -5.62 16.84
CA ARG A 68 -3.84 -4.20 16.70
C ARG A 68 -4.99 -3.99 15.74
N GLN A 69 -5.89 -3.09 16.10
CA GLN A 69 -6.85 -2.53 15.14
C GLN A 69 -6.30 -1.23 14.57
N VAL A 70 -6.58 -0.98 13.31
CA VAL A 70 -6.09 0.18 12.57
C VAL A 70 -7.22 0.91 11.88
N THR A 71 -7.00 2.19 11.62
CA THR A 71 -7.65 2.86 10.49
C THR A 71 -6.68 2.91 9.32
N ILE A 72 -7.19 2.90 8.10
CA ILE A 72 -6.35 2.93 6.88
C ILE A 72 -6.70 4.21 6.13
N VAL A 73 -5.68 4.97 5.74
CA VAL A 73 -5.82 6.19 4.93
C VAL A 73 -4.90 6.09 3.73
N ARG A 74 -5.35 6.55 2.56
CA ARG A 74 -4.47 6.69 1.40
C ARG A 74 -3.58 7.92 1.57
N ILE A 75 -2.30 7.82 1.22
CA ILE A 75 -1.31 8.88 1.48
C ILE A 75 -1.70 10.23 0.84
N ASP A 76 -2.20 10.20 -0.40
CA ASP A 76 -2.59 11.43 -1.14
C ASP A 76 -4.06 11.82 -0.95
N SER A 77 -4.76 11.19 0.00
CA SER A 77 -6.14 11.51 0.32
C SER A 77 -6.20 12.56 1.43
N PHE A 78 -6.98 13.62 1.20
CA PHE A 78 -7.26 14.63 2.24
C PHE A 78 -8.46 14.16 3.07
N GLU A 79 -8.22 13.86 4.35
CA GLU A 79 -9.24 13.58 5.39
C GLU A 79 -10.16 12.37 5.17
N SER A 80 -9.95 11.56 4.13
CA SER A 80 -10.79 10.38 3.86
C SER A 80 -10.10 9.09 4.28
N GLY A 81 -10.77 8.33 5.15
CA GLY A 81 -10.34 7.00 5.58
C GLY A 81 -11.05 5.90 4.82
N LEU A 82 -10.43 4.72 4.78
CA LEU A 82 -11.06 3.53 4.23
C LEU A 82 -12.24 3.10 5.11
N SER A 83 -13.34 2.76 4.45
CA SER A 83 -14.51 2.17 5.08
C SER A 83 -15.06 1.04 4.22
N LEU A 84 -15.30 -0.10 4.85
CA LEU A 84 -16.05 -1.18 4.25
C LEU A 84 -17.55 -0.97 4.55
N THR A 85 -18.28 -0.58 3.51
CA THR A 85 -19.75 -0.45 3.56
C THR A 85 -20.42 -1.79 3.26
N ASP A 86 -21.75 -1.83 3.27
CA ASP A 86 -22.52 -3.02 2.87
C ASP A 86 -22.35 -3.34 1.37
N GLU A 87 -21.91 -2.38 0.55
CA GLU A 87 -21.72 -2.58 -0.89
C GLU A 87 -20.27 -2.94 -1.26
N ARG A 88 -19.30 -2.19 -0.74
CA ARG A 88 -17.86 -2.34 -1.02
C ARG A 88 -17.00 -1.43 -0.14
N LEU A 89 -15.69 -1.62 -0.24
CA LEU A 89 -14.67 -0.74 0.31
C LEU A 89 -14.66 0.60 -0.45
N VAL A 90 -14.67 1.70 0.30
CA VAL A 90 -14.71 3.08 -0.22
C VAL A 90 -13.86 4.01 0.65
N GLU A 91 -13.50 5.17 0.12
CA GLU A 91 -12.98 6.28 0.92
C GLU A 91 -14.15 7.13 1.42
N VAL A 92 -14.19 7.45 2.71
CA VAL A 92 -15.25 8.27 3.29
C VAL A 92 -14.69 9.33 4.22
N VAL A 93 -15.38 10.47 4.27
CA VAL A 93 -15.27 11.45 5.34
C VAL A 93 -16.36 11.12 6.37
N GLY A 94 -15.98 10.99 7.65
CA GLY A 94 -16.89 10.64 8.75
C GLY A 94 -16.80 9.17 9.17
N ASP A 95 -17.87 8.63 9.76
CA ASP A 95 -17.89 7.38 10.54
C ASP A 95 -18.79 6.27 9.96
N LYS A 96 -19.09 6.34 8.67
CA LYS A 96 -19.96 5.35 8.00
C LYS A 96 -19.23 4.02 7.80
N GLY A 97 -19.95 2.90 7.95
CA GLY A 97 -19.46 1.56 7.63
C GLY A 97 -18.50 0.99 8.67
N ARG A 98 -17.64 0.06 8.23
CA ARG A 98 -16.60 -0.59 9.03
C ARG A 98 -15.25 0.05 8.73
N GLN A 99 -14.68 0.76 9.70
CA GLN A 99 -13.48 1.58 9.52
C GLN A 99 -12.32 1.12 10.39
N LEU A 100 -12.57 0.17 11.28
CA LEU A 100 -11.56 -0.46 12.11
C LEU A 100 -11.19 -1.79 11.46
N PHE A 101 -9.93 -1.95 11.11
CA PHE A 101 -9.42 -3.13 10.43
C PHE A 101 -8.40 -3.83 11.31
N VAL A 102 -8.38 -5.16 11.27
CA VAL A 102 -7.37 -5.98 11.94
C VAL A 102 -6.73 -6.86 10.87
N PRO A 103 -5.52 -6.52 10.39
CA PRO A 103 -4.73 -7.39 9.54
C PRO A 103 -4.18 -8.54 10.37
N THR A 104 -4.69 -9.74 10.15
CA THR A 104 -4.25 -10.96 10.83
C THR A 104 -3.31 -11.73 9.90
N PRO A 105 -2.04 -11.96 10.29
CA PRO A 105 -1.09 -12.67 9.45
C PRO A 105 -1.51 -14.13 9.27
N VAL A 106 -1.42 -14.62 8.03
CA VAL A 106 -1.64 -16.03 7.67
C VAL A 106 -0.31 -16.70 7.37
N ASP A 107 0.50 -16.11 6.49
CA ASP A 107 1.86 -16.57 6.19
C ASP A 107 2.69 -15.43 5.59
N GLY A 108 3.90 -15.18 6.12
CA GLY A 108 4.76 -14.09 5.69
C GLY A 108 4.03 -12.73 5.64
N GLN A 109 3.96 -12.14 4.44
CA GLN A 109 3.25 -10.87 4.17
C GLN A 109 1.80 -11.07 3.70
N THR A 110 1.23 -12.25 3.91
CA THR A 110 -0.16 -12.58 3.55
C THR A 110 -1.05 -12.44 4.77
N PHE A 111 -2.16 -11.73 4.61
CA PHE A 111 -3.04 -11.34 5.70
C PHE A 111 -4.51 -11.58 5.35
N LEU A 112 -5.27 -11.96 6.36
CA LEU A 112 -6.72 -11.81 6.38
C LEU A 112 -7.05 -10.44 7.00
N ILE A 113 -7.85 -9.62 6.33
CA ILE A 113 -8.21 -8.28 6.83
C ILE A 113 -9.63 -8.30 7.40
N ARG A 114 -9.75 -8.38 8.72
CA ARG A 114 -11.03 -8.36 9.45
C ARG A 114 -11.52 -6.92 9.63
N SER A 115 -12.79 -6.67 9.38
CA SER A 115 -13.41 -5.34 9.44
C SER A 115 -14.46 -5.24 10.53
N TYR A 116 -14.32 -4.23 11.39
CA TYR A 116 -15.16 -3.93 12.53
C TYR A 116 -15.81 -2.55 12.37
N ARG A 117 -17.00 -2.37 12.95
CA ARG A 117 -17.68 -1.07 12.97
C ARG A 117 -16.88 -0.07 13.84
N GLY A 118 -16.83 1.19 13.38
CA GLY A 118 -16.12 2.28 14.07
C GLY A 118 -16.81 2.77 15.35
N ALA A 119 -16.14 3.66 16.09
CA ALA A 119 -16.53 4.15 17.42
C ALA A 119 -17.90 4.88 17.50
N GLY A 120 -18.54 5.20 16.38
CA GLY A 120 -19.94 5.68 16.33
C GLY A 120 -21.00 4.61 16.66
N GLY A 121 -20.58 3.38 16.96
CA GLY A 121 -21.45 2.23 17.28
C GLY A 121 -21.00 1.39 18.47
N GLY A 122 -20.27 1.96 19.44
CA GLY A 122 -19.87 1.27 20.68
C GLY A 122 -18.84 0.14 20.50
N PRO A 123 -18.36 -0.48 21.61
CA PRO A 123 -17.36 -1.54 21.53
C PRO A 123 -17.93 -2.82 20.90
N GLY A 124 -17.37 -3.26 19.76
CA GLY A 124 -17.20 -4.68 19.43
C GLY A 124 -18.41 -5.62 19.26
N THR A 125 -19.61 -5.17 18.88
CA THR A 125 -20.80 -6.07 18.90
C THR A 125 -21.26 -6.67 17.57
N GLY A 126 -20.54 -6.46 16.48
CA GLY A 126 -20.82 -7.15 15.21
C GLY A 126 -19.73 -8.15 14.90
N GLU A 127 -20.09 -9.36 14.48
CA GLU A 127 -19.15 -10.32 13.91
C GLU A 127 -18.32 -9.61 12.82
N PRO A 128 -16.98 -9.75 12.84
CA PRO A 128 -16.15 -9.17 11.81
C PRO A 128 -16.50 -9.80 10.47
N VAL A 129 -16.43 -8.98 9.42
CA VAL A 129 -16.43 -9.48 8.04
C VAL A 129 -15.04 -9.30 7.48
N CYS A 130 -14.59 -10.22 6.64
CA CYS A 130 -13.30 -10.14 6.00
C CYS A 130 -13.41 -9.46 4.64
N TRP A 131 -12.36 -8.73 4.28
CA TRP A 131 -12.22 -8.23 2.92
C TRP A 131 -12.18 -9.40 1.96
N GLN A 132 -12.92 -9.29 0.87
CA GLN A 132 -12.89 -10.25 -0.23
C GLN A 132 -12.90 -9.51 -1.55
N VAL A 133 -11.94 -9.80 -2.43
CA VAL A 133 -11.96 -9.32 -3.81
C VAL A 133 -13.11 -9.97 -4.57
N GLN A 134 -13.90 -9.13 -5.22
CA GLN A 134 -15.03 -9.53 -6.04
C GLN A 134 -14.83 -9.03 -7.46
N ASN A 135 -15.10 -9.92 -8.40
CA ASN A 135 -15.23 -9.57 -9.81
C ASN A 135 -16.73 -9.37 -10.13
N PRO A 136 -17.20 -8.11 -10.27
CA PRO A 136 -18.60 -7.84 -10.62
C PRO A 136 -18.97 -8.22 -12.07
N GLY A 137 -18.00 -8.64 -12.90
CA GLY A 137 -18.19 -8.99 -14.30
C GLY A 137 -18.43 -7.77 -15.20
N ASN A 138 -18.77 -8.01 -16.48
CA ASN A 138 -19.17 -6.97 -17.44
C ASN A 138 -18.15 -5.83 -17.61
N SER A 139 -16.86 -6.17 -17.62
CA SER A 139 -15.74 -5.22 -17.74
C SER A 139 -15.67 -4.17 -16.62
N LYS A 140 -16.38 -4.38 -15.51
CA LYS A 140 -16.27 -3.53 -14.32
C LYS A 140 -14.99 -3.88 -13.55
N PRO A 141 -14.37 -2.91 -12.88
CA PRO A 141 -13.16 -3.17 -12.10
C PRO A 141 -13.44 -4.09 -10.91
N LEU A 142 -12.41 -4.78 -10.45
CA LEU A 142 -12.47 -5.57 -9.22
C LEU A 142 -12.70 -4.64 -8.03
N VAL A 143 -13.50 -5.09 -7.06
CA VAL A 143 -13.81 -4.33 -5.85
C VAL A 143 -13.60 -5.20 -4.63
N VAL A 144 -13.39 -4.59 -3.47
CA VAL A 144 -13.34 -5.31 -2.19
C VAL A 144 -14.72 -5.22 -1.53
N GLN A 145 -15.28 -6.35 -1.11
CA GLN A 145 -16.53 -6.44 -0.35
C GLN A 145 -16.33 -7.19 0.96
N GLY A 146 -17.32 -7.11 1.85
CA GLY A 146 -17.35 -7.90 3.08
C GLY A 146 -17.87 -9.31 2.84
N ALA A 147 -17.21 -10.30 3.41
CA ALA A 147 -17.64 -11.69 3.42
C ALA A 147 -17.39 -12.34 4.80
N GLU A 148 -17.97 -13.52 5.01
CA GLU A 148 -17.59 -14.38 6.14
C GLU A 148 -16.10 -14.71 6.06
N CYS A 149 -15.39 -14.64 7.18
CA CYS A 149 -13.95 -14.83 7.25
C CYS A 149 -13.54 -16.29 7.02
N ARG A 150 -12.70 -16.52 6.01
CA ARG A 150 -12.18 -17.85 5.65
C ARG A 150 -10.71 -17.75 5.24
N GLU A 151 -9.82 -18.26 6.07
CA GLU A 151 -8.36 -18.25 5.81
C GLU A 151 -7.95 -19.07 4.57
N SER A 152 -8.80 -19.98 4.11
CA SER A 152 -8.57 -20.78 2.90
C SER A 152 -9.14 -20.15 1.62
N GLU A 153 -9.86 -19.03 1.69
CA GLU A 153 -10.42 -18.35 0.51
C GLU A 153 -9.37 -17.40 -0.10
N PRO A 154 -8.81 -17.70 -1.29
CA PRO A 154 -7.71 -16.91 -1.86
C PRO A 154 -8.09 -15.45 -2.16
N ARG A 155 -9.37 -15.16 -2.39
CA ARG A 155 -9.84 -13.78 -2.59
C ARG A 155 -9.88 -12.96 -1.30
N GLN A 156 -9.69 -13.58 -0.14
CA GLN A 156 -9.58 -12.92 1.17
C GLN A 156 -8.14 -12.79 1.66
N LEU A 157 -7.17 -13.36 0.93
CA LEU A 157 -5.75 -13.34 1.29
C LEU A 157 -5.05 -12.15 0.61
N PHE A 158 -4.78 -11.10 1.37
CA PHE A 158 -4.14 -9.89 0.86
C PHE A 158 -2.66 -9.87 1.19
N THR A 159 -1.84 -9.44 0.25
CA THR A 159 -0.45 -9.09 0.53
C THR A 159 -0.38 -7.64 0.98
N ILE A 160 0.21 -7.40 2.16
CA ILE A 160 0.51 -6.05 2.66
C ILE A 160 2.02 -5.91 2.74
N ALA A 161 2.59 -5.13 1.84
CA ALA A 161 4.03 -4.94 1.71
C ALA A 161 4.41 -3.47 1.97
N PRO A 162 5.57 -3.18 2.58
CA PRO A 162 6.08 -1.82 2.65
C PRO A 162 6.21 -1.20 1.26
N ASN A 163 5.89 0.07 1.12
CA ASN A 163 6.15 0.81 -0.11
C ASN A 163 7.67 1.10 -0.20
N PRO A 164 8.35 0.70 -1.30
CA PRO A 164 9.79 0.91 -1.45
C PRO A 164 10.18 2.39 -1.51
N GLU A 165 9.26 3.27 -1.90
CA GLU A 165 9.49 4.72 -2.01
C GLU A 165 9.07 5.48 -0.74
N ASN A 166 8.31 4.85 0.16
CA ASN A 166 7.84 5.45 1.40
C ASN A 166 7.70 4.39 2.51
N ALA A 167 8.69 4.33 3.40
CA ALA A 167 8.78 3.33 4.46
C ALA A 167 7.61 3.38 5.48
N GLU A 168 6.84 4.47 5.54
CA GLU A 168 5.66 4.59 6.41
C GLU A 168 4.36 4.15 5.73
N ALA A 169 4.41 3.86 4.43
CA ALA A 169 3.26 3.49 3.63
C ALA A 169 3.34 2.03 3.20
N PHE A 170 2.17 1.46 2.92
CA PHE A 170 2.02 0.08 2.49
C PHE A 170 1.31 0.02 1.15
N LEU A 171 1.68 -0.99 0.38
CA LEU A 171 0.97 -1.44 -0.81
C LEU A 171 0.07 -2.61 -0.38
N ILE A 172 -1.18 -2.59 -0.82
CA ILE A 172 -2.16 -3.64 -0.52
C ILE A 172 -2.53 -4.30 -1.85
N SER A 173 -2.39 -5.62 -1.94
CA SER A 173 -2.70 -6.36 -3.17
C SER A 173 -3.36 -7.71 -2.91
N ASN A 174 -3.97 -8.28 -3.95
CA ASN A 174 -4.48 -9.65 -3.99
C ASN A 174 -4.29 -10.19 -5.41
N ASN A 175 -3.63 -11.34 -5.57
CA ASN A 175 -3.39 -11.97 -6.87
C ASN A 175 -2.84 -11.00 -7.96
N SER A 176 -1.85 -10.18 -7.61
CA SER A 176 -1.24 -9.15 -8.49
C SER A 176 -2.11 -7.93 -8.83
N ALA A 177 -3.35 -7.87 -8.33
CA ALA A 177 -4.16 -6.66 -8.37
C ALA A 177 -3.86 -5.79 -7.14
N PHE A 178 -3.55 -4.51 -7.35
CA PHE A 178 -3.26 -3.56 -6.29
C PHE A 178 -4.48 -2.70 -5.97
N LEU A 179 -4.70 -2.44 -4.68
CA LEU A 179 -5.72 -1.51 -4.23
C LEU A 179 -5.32 -0.09 -4.67
N ARG A 180 -6.22 0.58 -5.37
CA ARG A 180 -6.00 1.95 -5.85
C ARG A 180 -7.30 2.73 -5.92
N ASN A 181 -7.21 4.06 -5.96
CA ASN A 181 -8.33 4.92 -6.27
C ASN A 181 -8.36 5.21 -7.78
N SER A 182 -9.52 5.01 -8.39
CA SER A 182 -9.83 5.38 -9.76
C SER A 182 -10.80 6.55 -9.78
N GLN A 183 -10.52 7.56 -10.61
CA GLN A 183 -11.38 8.75 -10.74
C GLN A 183 -12.85 8.42 -11.00
N ASN A 184 -13.12 7.36 -11.77
CA ASN A 184 -14.49 7.02 -12.19
C ASN A 184 -15.15 5.97 -11.30
N ASN A 185 -14.38 5.21 -10.51
CA ASN A 185 -14.88 4.04 -9.80
C ASN A 185 -14.62 4.08 -8.30
N GLY A 186 -13.90 5.08 -7.79
CA GLY A 186 -13.41 5.11 -6.41
C GLY A 186 -12.38 4.00 -6.18
N LEU A 187 -12.38 3.40 -4.98
CA LEU A 187 -11.48 2.29 -4.67
C LEU A 187 -11.80 1.04 -5.46
N ILE A 188 -10.76 0.49 -6.08
CA ILE A 188 -10.79 -0.71 -6.89
C ILE A 188 -9.52 -1.53 -6.66
N MET A 189 -9.53 -2.80 -7.05
CA MET A 189 -8.31 -3.58 -7.27
C MET A 189 -8.00 -3.55 -8.77
N GLU A 190 -6.76 -3.25 -9.15
CA GLU A 190 -6.34 -3.22 -10.55
C GLU A 190 -5.06 -4.02 -10.77
N GLU A 191 -5.09 -4.88 -11.79
CA GLU A 191 -3.90 -5.59 -12.26
C GLU A 191 -3.00 -4.64 -13.02
N LEU A 192 -1.74 -4.52 -12.57
CA LEU A 192 -0.81 -3.53 -13.13
C LEU A 192 0.19 -4.11 -14.13
N GLY A 193 0.29 -5.45 -14.22
CA GLY A 193 1.35 -6.10 -15.00
C GLY A 193 2.72 -5.64 -14.50
N ASP A 194 3.50 -5.03 -15.39
CA ASP A 194 4.84 -4.50 -15.09
C ASP A 194 4.82 -3.04 -14.60
N ALA A 195 3.66 -2.39 -14.54
CA ALA A 195 3.55 -1.02 -14.05
C ALA A 195 3.69 -0.97 -12.52
N ALA A 196 4.33 0.10 -12.02
CA ALA A 196 4.46 0.32 -10.59
C ALA A 196 3.10 0.67 -9.95
N PRO A 197 2.83 0.21 -8.71
CA PRO A 197 1.68 0.65 -7.93
C PRO A 197 1.68 2.16 -7.70
N THR A 198 0.53 2.81 -7.95
CA THR A 198 0.43 4.27 -7.88
C THR A 198 -0.08 4.81 -6.55
N ASP A 199 -0.88 4.01 -5.82
CA ASP A 199 -1.43 4.42 -4.53
C ASP A 199 -0.79 3.62 -3.40
N SER A 200 -0.61 4.26 -2.26
CA SER A 200 -0.14 3.62 -1.03
C SER A 200 -0.92 4.11 0.18
N PHE A 201 -0.89 3.31 1.25
CA PHE A 201 -1.77 3.45 2.39
C PHE A 201 -1.00 3.50 3.69
N ARG A 202 -1.36 4.44 4.57
CA ARG A 202 -0.89 4.48 5.95
C ARG A 202 -1.88 3.74 6.84
N PHE A 203 -1.32 2.94 7.75
CA PHE A 203 -2.05 2.24 8.79
C PHE A 203 -1.86 3.04 10.07
N ASN A 204 -2.94 3.61 10.61
CA ASN A 204 -2.88 4.35 11.87
C ASN A 204 -3.36 3.41 12.98
N ASP A 205 -2.48 3.15 13.93
CA ASP A 205 -2.78 2.30 15.09
C ASP A 205 -3.92 2.92 15.91
N ASN A 206 -4.96 2.13 16.14
CA ASN A 206 -6.13 2.51 16.91
C ASN A 206 -6.28 1.64 18.18
N GLY A 207 -5.17 1.05 18.66
CA GLY A 207 -5.12 0.29 19.90
C GLY A 207 -5.28 -1.22 19.71
N PRO A 208 -5.53 -1.95 20.80
CA PRO A 208 -5.70 -3.39 20.78
C PRO A 208 -6.88 -3.82 19.91
N ALA A 209 -6.72 -4.91 19.16
CA ALA A 209 -7.81 -5.56 18.44
C ALA A 209 -8.87 -6.10 19.41
N PRO A 210 -10.16 -6.20 18.99
CA PRO A 210 -11.18 -6.85 19.79
C PRO A 210 -10.81 -8.31 20.06
N SER A 211 -10.97 -8.76 21.30
CA SER A 211 -10.83 -10.17 21.66
C SER A 211 -11.85 -10.98 20.87
N SER A 212 -11.40 -11.96 20.10
CA SER A 212 -12.28 -12.97 19.49
C SER A 212 -13.00 -13.72 20.62
N LEU A 213 -14.32 -13.59 20.70
CA LEU A 213 -15.17 -14.39 21.59
C LEU A 213 -15.30 -15.82 21.07
#